data_AF-A0A7Y5BXF8-F1
#
_entry.id   AF-A0A7Y5BXF8-F1
#
_cell.length_a   1.000
_cell.length_b   1.000
_cell.length_c   1.000
_cell.angle_alpha   90.00
_cell.angle_beta   90.00
_cell.angle_gamma   90.00
#
_symmetry.space_group_name_H-M   'P 1'
#
loop_
_entity.id
_entity.type
_entity.pdbx_description
1 polymer ?
#
loop_
_entity_poly.entity_id
_entity_poly.type
_entity_poly.pdbx_seq_one_letter_code
_entity_poly.pdbx_strand_id
1 'polypeptide(L)'
;MAGLNRVHLIGNLGKDPETRTIPTGNKVCSFSIAINRRWKTGDGDYKDATDWFNIEVWGRLGETCQQYLHKGSRVYLEGRLKTSKYEHDGETRYITKIIATQMIMLDRRPGEDHVPGLDDNFEDDPEE
;
A
#
# COMPACT_ATOMS: atom_id res chain seq x y z
N MET A 1 -2.06 -15.87 25.56
CA MET A 1 -2.77 -14.63 25.18
C MET A 1 -2.72 -14.49 23.66
N ALA A 2 -3.84 -14.19 23.02
CA ALA A 2 -3.87 -13.91 21.58
C ALA A 2 -3.56 -12.43 21.35
N GLY A 3 -2.46 -12.13 20.66
CA GLY A 3 -2.13 -10.77 20.23
C GLY A 3 -2.69 -10.51 18.83
N LEU A 4 -3.23 -9.31 18.61
CA LEU A 4 -3.69 -8.88 17.29
C LEU A 4 -2.62 -8.01 16.63
N ASN A 5 -2.17 -8.41 15.44
CA ASN A 5 -1.34 -7.59 14.57
C ASN A 5 -1.95 -7.67 13.17
N ARG A 6 -2.61 -6.59 12.78
CA ARG A 6 -3.32 -6.46 11.51
C ARG A 6 -3.11 -5.06 10.94
N VAL A 7 -2.88 -4.99 9.65
CA VAL A 7 -2.64 -3.76 8.89
C VAL A 7 -3.57 -3.78 7.68
N HIS A 8 -4.27 -2.66 7.46
CA HIS A 8 -5.04 -2.40 6.25
C HIS A 8 -4.51 -1.12 5.60
N LEU A 9 -4.19 -1.17 4.32
CA LEU A 9 -3.68 -0.02 3.58
C LEU A 9 -4.36 0.10 2.22
N ILE A 10 -4.57 1.34 1.79
CA ILE A 10 -4.90 1.67 0.41
C ILE A 10 -3.91 2.74 -0.04
N GLY A 11 -3.23 2.49 -1.16
CA GLY A 11 -2.29 3.44 -1.71
C GLY A 11 -1.78 3.02 -3.07
N ASN A 12 -0.77 3.74 -3.55
CA ASN A 12 -0.19 3.53 -4.88
C ASN A 12 1.22 2.98 -4.79
N LEU A 13 1.58 2.06 -5.69
CA LEU A 13 2.94 1.54 -5.78
C LEU A 13 3.93 2.65 -6.15
N GLY A 14 5.01 2.78 -5.39
CA GLY A 14 6.09 3.75 -5.67
C GLY A 14 7.04 3.34 -6.78
N LYS A 15 7.19 2.03 -6.95
CA LYS A 15 8.05 1.38 -7.93
C LYS A 15 7.44 0.06 -8.37
N ASP A 16 7.95 -0.49 -9.46
CA ASP A 16 7.53 -1.81 -9.94
C ASP A 16 7.82 -2.89 -8.89
N PRO A 17 6.98 -3.93 -8.80
CA PRO A 17 7.25 -5.07 -7.94
C PRO A 17 8.54 -5.78 -8.37
N GLU A 18 9.38 -6.09 -7.39
CA GLU A 18 10.63 -6.82 -7.57
C GLU A 18 10.54 -8.18 -6.88
N THR A 19 10.82 -9.26 -7.60
CA THR A 19 10.88 -10.60 -7.04
C THR A 19 12.32 -11.01 -6.73
N ARG A 20 12.55 -11.54 -5.53
CA ARG A 20 13.81 -12.17 -5.14
C ARG A 20 13.56 -13.57 -4.60
N THR A 21 14.46 -14.50 -4.92
CA THR A 21 14.50 -15.83 -4.32
C THR A 21 15.44 -15.79 -3.13
N ILE A 22 14.95 -16.17 -1.94
CA ILE A 22 15.81 -16.25 -0.75
C ILE A 22 16.49 -17.64 -0.67
N PRO A 23 17.59 -17.79 0.09
CA PRO A 23 18.36 -19.05 0.14
C PRO A 23 17.56 -20.30 0.53
N THR A 24 16.42 -20.13 1.20
CA THR A 24 15.50 -21.21 1.55
C THR A 24 14.65 -21.70 0.37
N GLY A 25 14.83 -21.15 -0.83
CA GLY A 25 14.08 -21.49 -2.04
C GLY A 25 12.76 -20.74 -2.20
N ASN A 26 12.30 -20.03 -1.16
CA ASN A 26 11.06 -19.27 -1.22
C ASN A 26 11.23 -18.01 -2.08
N LYS A 27 10.21 -17.68 -2.87
CA LYS A 27 10.11 -16.42 -3.60
C LYS A 27 9.39 -15.37 -2.76
N VAL A 28 9.91 -14.15 -2.75
CA VAL A 28 9.26 -12.99 -2.17
C VAL A 28 9.22 -11.86 -3.18
N CYS A 29 8.03 -11.29 -3.36
CA CYS A 29 7.81 -10.07 -4.13
C CYS A 29 7.80 -8.88 -3.17
N SER A 30 8.53 -7.82 -3.51
CA SER A 30 8.63 -6.62 -2.69
C SER A 30 8.41 -5.35 -3.48
N PHE A 31 7.72 -4.39 -2.88
CA PHE A 31 7.44 -3.07 -3.43
C PHE A 31 7.16 -2.08 -2.31
N SER A 32 7.14 -0.79 -2.63
CA SER A 32 6.72 0.27 -1.72
C SER A 32 5.33 0.79 -2.08
N ILE A 33 4.55 1.19 -1.07
CA ILE A 33 3.30 1.92 -1.26
C ILE A 33 3.41 3.31 -0.64
N ALA A 34 2.91 4.30 -1.38
CA ALA A 34 2.69 5.66 -0.93
C ALA A 34 1.23 5.85 -0.50
N ILE A 35 1.01 6.47 0.66
CA ILE A 35 -0.30 6.91 1.15
C ILE A 35 -0.23 8.40 1.43
N ASN A 36 -1.07 9.18 0.76
CA ASN A 36 -1.13 10.63 0.95
C ASN A 36 -2.16 10.98 2.02
N ARG A 37 -1.79 11.89 2.92
CA ARG A 37 -2.67 12.48 3.92
C ARG A 37 -2.67 14.00 3.76
N ARG A 38 -3.86 14.57 3.59
CA ARG A 38 -4.10 16.02 3.61
C ARG A 38 -4.86 16.39 4.87
N TRP A 39 -4.42 17.41 5.59
CA TRP A 39 -5.13 17.91 6.78
C TRP A 39 -4.99 19.41 6.91
N LYS A 40 -5.96 20.03 7.60
CA LYS A 40 -5.95 21.46 7.91
C LYS A 40 -5.17 21.70 9.21
N THR A 41 -4.29 22.70 9.23
CA THR A 41 -3.54 23.12 10.41
C THR A 41 -4.35 24.08 11.28
N GLY A 42 -3.89 24.33 12.51
CA GLY A 42 -4.53 25.31 13.41
C GLY A 42 -4.57 26.71 12.83
N ASP A 43 -3.61 27.07 11.97
CA ASP A 43 -3.50 28.38 11.32
C ASP A 43 -4.44 28.54 10.11
N GLY A 44 -5.14 27.47 9.71
CA GLY A 44 -6.09 27.47 8.61
C GLY A 44 -5.55 26.95 7.27
N ASP A 45 -4.24 26.72 7.17
CA ASP A 45 -3.59 26.18 5.97
C ASP A 45 -3.79 24.68 5.79
N TYR A 46 -3.70 24.18 4.56
CA TYR A 46 -3.64 22.75 4.29
C TYR A 46 -2.20 22.27 4.23
N LYS A 47 -1.91 21.13 4.88
CA LYS A 47 -0.65 20.40 4.75
C LYS A 47 -0.90 19.03 4.14
N ASP A 48 0.05 18.63 3.30
CA ASP A 48 0.11 17.30 2.68
C ASP A 48 1.34 16.55 3.21
N ALA A 49 1.19 15.26 3.47
CA ALA A 49 2.30 14.35 3.72
C ALA A 49 2.07 13.00 3.04
N THR A 50 3.15 12.33 2.72
CA THR A 50 3.14 10.99 2.14
C THR A 50 3.86 10.02 3.06
N ASP A 51 3.14 9.02 3.54
CA ASP A 51 3.69 7.90 4.28
C ASP A 51 4.08 6.78 3.30
N TRP A 52 5.28 6.23 3.51
CA TRP A 52 5.85 5.18 2.66
C TRP A 52 5.95 3.87 3.42
N PHE A 53 5.39 2.81 2.84
CA PHE A 53 5.33 1.48 3.45
C PHE A 53 6.04 0.45 2.58
N ASN A 54 6.93 -0.34 3.19
CA ASN A 54 7.59 -1.45 2.53
C ASN A 54 6.75 -2.72 2.66
N ILE A 55 6.38 -3.31 1.54
CA ILE A 55 5.52 -4.48 1.46
C ILE A 55 6.34 -5.70 1.02
N GLU A 56 6.15 -6.83 1.69
CA GLU A 56 6.62 -8.14 1.25
C GLU A 56 5.44 -9.09 1.08
N VAL A 57 5.39 -9.75 -0.07
CA VAL A 57 4.32 -10.66 -0.47
C VAL A 57 4.92 -11.99 -0.88
N TRP A 58 4.39 -13.08 -0.36
CA TRP A 58 4.96 -14.42 -0.50
C TRP A 58 4.07 -15.34 -1.34
N GLY A 59 4.67 -16.38 -1.91
CA GLY A 59 3.96 -17.43 -2.64
C GLY A 59 3.17 -16.91 -3.83
N ARG A 60 2.02 -17.52 -4.10
CA ARG A 60 1.17 -17.21 -5.27
C ARG A 60 0.68 -15.76 -5.31
N LEU A 61 0.47 -15.14 -4.14
CA LEU A 61 0.09 -13.73 -4.08
C LEU A 61 1.23 -12.83 -4.56
N GLY A 62 2.49 -13.18 -4.23
CA GLY A 62 3.66 -12.47 -4.73
C GLY A 62 3.83 -12.58 -6.24
N GLU A 63 3.57 -13.76 -6.81
CA GLU A 63 3.56 -13.97 -8.27
C GLU A 63 2.46 -13.14 -8.95
N THR A 64 1.28 -13.07 -8.33
CA THR A 64 0.18 -12.20 -8.80
C THR A 64 0.59 -10.73 -8.77
N CYS A 65 1.18 -10.27 -7.67
CA CYS A 65 1.69 -8.89 -7.58
C CYS A 65 2.70 -8.61 -8.69
N GLN A 66 3.66 -9.49 -8.92
CA GLN A 66 4.68 -9.33 -9.96
C GLN A 66 4.11 -9.30 -11.37
N GLN A 67 3.07 -10.09 -11.64
CA GLN A 67 2.48 -10.21 -12.97
C GLN A 67 1.59 -9.02 -13.34
N TYR A 68 0.84 -8.46 -12.38
CA TYR A 68 -0.22 -7.50 -12.67
C TYR A 68 0.04 -6.09 -12.15
N LEU A 69 0.83 -5.94 -11.09
CA LEU A 69 1.11 -4.62 -10.53
C LEU A 69 2.32 -3.98 -11.20
N HIS A 70 2.26 -2.66 -11.32
CA HIS A 70 3.35 -1.82 -11.81
C HIS A 70 3.40 -0.54 -10.97
N LYS A 71 4.45 0.27 -11.16
CA LYS A 71 4.56 1.58 -10.54
C LYS A 71 3.29 2.39 -10.81
N GLY A 72 2.71 2.95 -9.75
CA GLY A 72 1.48 3.72 -9.82
C GLY A 72 0.21 2.91 -9.55
N SER A 73 0.24 1.57 -9.65
CA SER A 73 -0.93 0.73 -9.37
C SER A 73 -1.53 1.03 -8.00
N ARG A 74 -2.84 1.29 -7.97
CA ARG A 74 -3.61 1.49 -6.75
C ARG A 74 -4.07 0.15 -6.22
N VAL A 75 -3.77 -0.12 -4.96
CA VAL A 75 -4.11 -1.40 -4.33
C VAL A 75 -4.63 -1.21 -2.92
N TYR A 76 -5.53 -2.12 -2.52
CA TYR A 76 -5.79 -2.43 -1.13
C TYR A 76 -4.91 -3.59 -0.70
N LEU A 77 -4.36 -3.52 0.52
CA LEU A 77 -3.59 -4.58 1.15
C LEU A 77 -4.11 -4.87 2.56
N GLU A 78 -4.15 -6.15 2.92
CA GLU A 78 -4.23 -6.61 4.31
C GLU A 78 -2.98 -7.41 4.66
N GLY A 79 -2.48 -7.24 5.88
CA GLY A 79 -1.33 -7.98 6.37
C GLY A 79 -1.02 -7.73 7.83
N ARG A 80 0.27 -7.82 8.16
CA ARG A 80 0.78 -7.60 9.53
C ARG A 80 2.14 -6.93 9.51
N LEU A 81 2.47 -6.20 10.57
CA LEU A 81 3.81 -5.65 10.75
C LEU A 81 4.79 -6.77 11.12
N LYS A 82 5.98 -6.72 10.53
CA LYS A 82 7.13 -7.53 10.90
C LYS A 82 8.34 -6.63 11.03
N THR A 83 8.85 -6.52 12.24
CA THR A 83 10.14 -5.89 12.51
C THR A 83 11.22 -6.96 12.59
N SER A 84 12.33 -6.73 11.89
CA SER A 84 13.55 -7.53 11.99
C SER A 84 14.71 -6.65 12.38
N LYS A 85 15.56 -7.19 13.25
CA LYS A 85 16.85 -6.61 13.60
C LYS A 85 17.92 -7.13 12.63
N TYR A 86 18.82 -6.25 12.20
CA TYR A 86 20.03 -6.61 11.45
C TYR A 86 21.20 -5.72 11.89
N GLU A 87 22.43 -6.21 11.73
CA GLU A 87 23.64 -5.41 11.98
C GLU A 87 24.15 -4.81 10.68
N HIS A 88 24.52 -3.54 10.70
CA HIS A 88 25.15 -2.86 9.56
C HIS A 88 26.21 -1.90 10.10
N ASP A 89 27.45 -2.06 9.64
CA ASP A 89 28.60 -1.26 10.07
C ASP A 89 28.82 -1.22 11.60
N GLY A 90 28.50 -2.33 12.28
CA GLY A 90 28.61 -2.44 13.74
C GLY A 90 27.44 -1.82 14.52
N GLU A 91 26.44 -1.26 13.83
CA GLU A 91 25.23 -0.74 14.44
C GLU A 91 24.04 -1.69 14.27
N THR A 92 23.33 -1.93 15.37
CA THR A 92 22.02 -2.60 15.36
C THR A 92 20.99 -1.70 14.70
N ARG A 93 20.41 -2.15 13.58
CA ARG A 93 19.31 -1.48 12.88
C ARG A 93 18.04 -2.32 12.93
N TYR A 94 16.90 -1.62 12.93
CA TYR A 94 15.58 -2.23 12.87
C TYR A 94 14.92 -1.83 11.55
N ILE A 95 14.34 -2.81 10.88
CA ILE A 95 13.51 -2.58 9.70
C ILE A 95 12.13 -3.16 9.96
N THR A 96 11.12 -2.31 9.81
CA THR A 96 9.71 -2.70 9.89
C THR A 96 9.15 -2.78 8.48
N LYS A 97 8.54 -3.92 8.16
CA LYS A 97 7.86 -4.18 6.89
C LYS A 97 6.45 -4.67 7.14
N ILE A 98 5.62 -4.66 6.11
CA ILE A 98 4.30 -5.27 6.12
C ILE A 98 4.35 -6.55 5.31
N ILE A 99 4.02 -7.67 5.96
CA ILE A 99 3.84 -8.94 5.27
C ILE A 99 2.38 -8.99 4.83
N ALA A 100 2.12 -8.83 3.54
CA ALA A 100 0.77 -8.84 3.00
C ALA A 100 0.26 -10.27 2.83
N THR A 101 -0.98 -10.49 3.24
CA THR A 101 -1.71 -11.76 3.12
C THR A 101 -2.88 -11.67 2.16
N GLN A 102 -3.34 -10.45 1.85
CA GLN A 102 -4.36 -10.19 0.84
C GLN A 102 -4.02 -8.93 0.06
N MET A 103 -4.35 -8.93 -1.23
CA MET A 103 -4.22 -7.78 -2.13
C MET A 103 -5.44 -7.72 -3.04
N ILE A 104 -5.97 -6.51 -3.24
CA ILE A 104 -7.00 -6.22 -4.24
C ILE A 104 -6.49 -5.07 -5.11
N MET A 105 -6.46 -5.28 -6.42
CA MET A 105 -6.21 -4.23 -7.40
C MET A 105 -7.40 -3.28 -7.45
N LEU A 106 -7.13 -1.98 -7.36
CA LEU A 106 -8.12 -0.91 -7.42
C LEU A 106 -7.92 -0.02 -8.66
N ASP A 107 -7.02 -0.40 -9.56
CA ASP A 107 -6.85 0.26 -10.84
C ASP A 107 -8.13 0.13 -11.68
N ARG A 108 -8.51 1.23 -12.35
CA ARG A 108 -9.62 1.20 -13.31
C ARG A 108 -9.28 0.22 -14.43
N ARG A 109 -10.22 -0.65 -14.78
CA ARG A 109 -10.07 -1.53 -15.93
C ARG A 109 -9.99 -0.67 -17.20
N PRO A 110 -9.02 -0.90 -18.11
CA PRO A 110 -9.03 -0.25 -19.41
C PRO A 110 -10.32 -0.67 -20.15
N GLY A 111 -11.24 0.27 -20.37
CA GLY A 111 -12.52 0.03 -21.05
C GLY A 111 -13.79 0.33 -20.25
N GLU A 112 -13.69 0.75 -18.98
CA GLU A 112 -14.81 1.47 -18.34
C GLU A 112 -14.75 2.93 -18.81
N ASP A 113 -15.39 3.20 -19.95
CA ASP A 113 -15.65 4.55 -20.40
C ASP A 113 -16.36 5.32 -19.29
N HIS A 114 -15.75 6.43 -18.88
CA HIS A 114 -16.40 7.44 -18.07
C HIS A 114 -17.70 7.83 -18.76
N VAL A 115 -18.84 7.54 -18.13
CA VAL A 115 -20.12 8.15 -18.50
C VAL A 115 -20.00 9.61 -18.07
N PRO A 116 -19.83 10.58 -19.00
CA PRO A 116 -19.75 11.98 -18.63
C PRO A 116 -21.16 12.42 -18.23
N GLY A 117 -21.36 12.87 -16.99
CA GLY A 117 -22.66 13.38 -16.51
C GLY A 117 -23.20 12.80 -15.21
N LEU A 118 -22.45 11.93 -14.51
CA LEU A 118 -22.65 11.78 -13.06
C LEU A 118 -21.79 12.84 -12.37
N ASP A 119 -22.22 14.09 -12.52
CA ASP A 119 -21.82 15.15 -11.61
C ASP A 119 -22.50 14.83 -10.28
N ASP A 120 -21.69 14.46 -9.29
CA ASP A 120 -22.08 14.30 -7.90
C ASP A 120 -22.38 15.70 -7.31
N ASN A 121 -23.36 16.40 -7.89
CA ASN A 121 -23.98 17.55 -7.26
C ASN A 121 -24.89 17.00 -6.15
N PHE A 122 -24.26 16.66 -5.02
CA PHE A 122 -24.92 16.81 -3.74
C PHE A 122 -25.09 18.32 -3.53
N GLU A 123 -26.12 18.88 -4.16
CA GLU A 123 -26.67 20.14 -3.68
C GLU A 123 -27.11 19.89 -2.23
N ASP A 124 -26.44 20.56 -1.30
CA ASP A 124 -26.86 20.69 0.09
C ASP A 124 -28.34 21.11 0.09
N ASP A 125 -29.23 20.17 0.43
CA ASP A 125 -30.63 20.47 0.71
C ASP A 125 -30.66 21.24 2.04
N PRO A 126 -30.99 22.54 2.07
CA PRO A 126 -31.13 23.24 3.32
C PRO A 126 -32.41 22.75 3.99
N GLU A 127 -32.27 21.97 5.07
CA GLU A 127 -33.39 21.54 5.93
C GLU A 127 -34.25 22.76 6.35
N GLU A 128 -35.57 22.68 6.10
CA GLU A 128 -36.61 23.51 6.75
C GLU A 128 -36.85 23.09 8.20
#